data_AF-A0A7C4QQ15-F1
#
_entry.id   AF-A0A7C4QQ15-F1
#
_cell.length_a   1.000
_cell.length_b   1.000
_cell.length_c   1.000
_cell.angle_alpha   90.00
_cell.angle_beta   90.00
_cell.angle_gamma   90.00
#
_symmetry.space_group_name_H-M   'P 1'
#
loop_
_entity.id
_entity.type
_entity.pdbx_description
1 polymer ?
#
loop_
_entity_poly.entity_id
_entity_poly.type
_entity_poly.pdbx_seq_one_letter_code
_entity_poly.pdbx_strand_id
1 'polypeptide(L)'
;MDERTRQLVQLLDDLRRAGVREWRRSAAPAVLPRDSNTALPSASRPAPPSPAVCTPAPVGDRQLTASGEQVAASQPPGSAWRADDAPRPGLDFHPRMAEKLVPVPGVVAGGPVRPASGSASAPLLFPNVAVPQQPATPPACLAFQPLDLPLAERIERLAVLKSRVAACTRCSELASTRKQTVFGVGDPQARLLFIGEAPGAEEDLQGEPFVGKAGQLLNDIIRACRLRREDVYICNVLRCRPPGNRLPAPHEAANCREYLDGQIAVVNPEYIVCWGACAAQNLLGTTESIGKLRRRFYQYGRAKVLCTYHPSYLLRNPAAKKDVWDDMKFLFLDMGVDLTRK
;
A
#
# COMPACT_ATOMS: atom_id res chain seq x y z
N MET A 1 -13.50 -28.27 -18.41
CA MET A 1 -12.47 -28.09 -17.37
C MET A 1 -11.32 -29.01 -17.70
N ASP A 2 -10.11 -28.47 -17.85
CA ASP A 2 -8.93 -29.28 -18.11
C ASP A 2 -8.53 -30.10 -16.87
N GLU A 3 -7.72 -31.14 -17.08
CA GLU A 3 -7.30 -32.08 -16.04
C GLU A 3 -6.40 -31.42 -14.96
N ARG A 4 -5.65 -30.38 -15.32
CA ARG A 4 -4.83 -29.60 -14.37
C ARG A 4 -5.68 -28.76 -13.42
N THR A 5 -6.81 -28.26 -13.92
CA THR A 5 -7.79 -27.49 -13.16
C THR A 5 -8.47 -28.36 -12.12
N ARG A 6 -8.80 -29.62 -12.48
CA ARG A 6 -9.35 -30.59 -11.53
C ARG A 6 -8.34 -30.98 -10.45
N GLN A 7 -7.08 -31.21 -10.83
CA GLN A 7 -6.01 -31.55 -9.89
C GLN A 7 -5.71 -30.40 -8.92
N LEU A 8 -5.76 -29.15 -9.36
CA LEU A 8 -5.59 -27.98 -8.49
C LEU A 8 -6.77 -27.82 -7.52
N VAL A 9 -8.01 -28.01 -7.98
CA VAL A 9 -9.20 -27.97 -7.11
C VAL A 9 -9.16 -29.08 -6.06
N GLN A 10 -8.79 -30.30 -6.47
CA GLN A 10 -8.66 -31.45 -5.57
C GLN A 10 -7.55 -31.24 -4.53
N LEU A 11 -6.39 -30.72 -4.92
CA LEU A 11 -5.30 -30.36 -4.01
C LEU A 11 -5.75 -29.30 -2.99
N LEU A 12 -6.49 -28.29 -3.44
CA LEU A 12 -7.03 -27.26 -2.55
C LEU A 12 -8.08 -27.82 -1.59
N ASP A 13 -8.87 -28.82 -1.99
CA ASP A 13 -9.84 -29.51 -1.13
C ASP A 13 -9.19 -30.48 -0.14
N ASP A 14 -8.10 -31.14 -0.53
CA ASP A 14 -7.31 -31.99 0.36
C ASP A 14 -6.56 -31.15 1.41
N LEU A 15 -6.08 -29.96 1.03
CA LEU A 15 -5.53 -28.98 1.97
C LEU A 15 -6.60 -28.40 2.92
N ARG A 16 -7.87 -28.32 2.49
CA ARG A 16 -9.02 -27.95 3.37
C ARG A 16 -9.36 -29.07 4.35
N ARG A 17 -9.26 -30.34 3.94
CA ARG A 17 -9.46 -31.52 4.80
C ARG A 17 -8.38 -31.65 5.87
N ALA A 18 -7.15 -31.23 5.58
CA ALA A 18 -6.01 -31.25 6.49
C ALA A 18 -5.99 -30.17 7.59
N GLY A 19 -7.06 -29.38 7.77
CA GLY A 19 -7.23 -28.54 8.98
C GLY A 19 -6.77 -27.09 8.90
N VAL A 20 -6.54 -26.53 7.70
CA VAL A 20 -6.32 -25.08 7.52
C VAL A 20 -7.67 -24.36 7.48
N ARG A 21 -8.34 -24.24 8.64
CA ARG A 21 -9.69 -23.66 8.75
C ARG A 21 -9.65 -22.45 9.68
N GLU A 22 -9.87 -21.25 9.11
CA GLU A 22 -10.58 -20.11 9.74
C GLU A 22 -10.38 -18.78 8.99
N TRP A 23 -9.62 -18.74 7.89
CA TRP A 23 -9.29 -17.45 7.25
C TRP A 23 -10.04 -17.10 5.96
N ARG A 24 -10.64 -18.08 5.27
CA ARG A 24 -11.40 -17.82 4.03
C ARG A 24 -12.80 -17.31 4.35
N ARG A 25 -13.30 -16.34 3.55
CA ARG A 25 -14.62 -15.70 3.71
C ARG A 25 -15.67 -16.74 4.08
N SER A 26 -16.25 -16.61 5.28
CA SER A 26 -17.57 -17.17 5.54
C SER A 26 -18.55 -16.46 4.60
N ALA A 27 -19.36 -17.23 3.87
CA ALA A 27 -20.41 -16.67 3.01
C ALA A 27 -21.28 -15.72 3.84
N ALA A 28 -21.45 -14.48 3.38
CA ALA A 28 -22.36 -13.54 4.01
C ALA A 28 -23.80 -14.11 3.96
N PRO A 29 -24.63 -13.89 4.99
CA PRO A 29 -26.03 -14.33 4.98
C PRO A 29 -26.79 -13.60 3.86
N ALA A 30 -27.67 -14.34 3.18
CA ALA A 30 -28.47 -13.85 2.07
C ALA A 30 -29.27 -12.60 2.47
N VAL A 31 -29.07 -11.50 1.75
CA VAL A 31 -29.92 -10.30 1.85
C VAL A 31 -31.24 -10.63 1.18
N LEU A 32 -32.33 -10.56 1.94
CA LEU A 32 -33.70 -10.73 1.44
C LEU A 32 -34.01 -9.67 0.36
N PRO A 33 -34.75 -10.03 -0.71
CA PRO A 33 -35.03 -9.11 -1.81
C PRO A 33 -35.88 -7.93 -1.32
N ARG A 34 -35.46 -6.71 -1.62
CA ARG A 34 -36.30 -5.51 -1.48
C ARG A 34 -37.14 -5.34 -2.73
N ASP A 35 -38.42 -5.11 -2.50
CA ASP A 35 -39.46 -4.98 -3.51
C ASP A 35 -39.17 -3.89 -4.55
N SER A 36 -39.44 -4.25 -5.79
CA SER A 36 -39.42 -3.41 -6.98
C SER A 36 -40.62 -2.46 -7.00
N ASN A 37 -40.39 -1.15 -6.82
CA ASN A 37 -41.12 -0.12 -7.57
C ASN A 37 -40.64 1.30 -7.23
N THR A 38 -39.80 1.89 -8.09
CA THR A 38 -39.96 3.31 -8.46
C THR A 38 -39.15 3.59 -9.73
N ALA A 39 -39.86 3.85 -10.82
CA ALA A 39 -39.29 4.32 -12.07
C ALA A 39 -38.80 5.77 -11.92
N LEU A 40 -37.63 6.08 -12.48
CA LEU A 40 -37.17 7.45 -12.72
C LEU A 40 -36.90 7.63 -14.23
N PRO A 41 -37.24 8.81 -14.80
CA PRO A 41 -37.30 9.03 -16.24
C PRO A 41 -35.94 9.27 -16.88
N SER A 42 -35.84 8.91 -18.17
CA SER A 42 -34.64 9.03 -19.01
C SER A 42 -34.27 10.48 -19.30
N ALA A 43 -33.02 10.86 -19.04
CA ALA A 43 -32.42 12.08 -19.55
C ALA A 43 -31.35 11.74 -20.61
N SER A 44 -31.55 12.31 -21.79
CA SER A 44 -30.77 12.14 -23.01
C SER A 44 -29.33 12.67 -22.87
N ARG A 45 -28.34 11.88 -23.28
CA ARG A 45 -26.93 12.30 -23.38
C ARG A 45 -26.69 13.10 -24.67
N PRO A 46 -25.97 14.24 -24.64
CA PRO A 46 -25.41 14.84 -25.85
C PRO A 46 -24.13 14.11 -26.30
N ALA A 47 -23.92 14.06 -27.62
CA ALA A 47 -22.82 13.38 -28.29
C ALA A 47 -21.46 14.11 -28.12
N PRO A 48 -20.32 13.40 -28.11
CA PRO A 48 -18.99 14.01 -28.07
C PRO A 48 -18.54 14.52 -29.46
N PRO A 49 -17.77 15.62 -29.54
CA PRO A 49 -17.16 16.07 -30.79
C PRO A 49 -15.91 15.24 -31.17
N SER A 50 -15.71 15.06 -32.48
CA SER A 50 -14.60 14.33 -33.11
C SER A 50 -13.23 15.01 -32.95
N PRO A 51 -12.12 14.25 -32.98
CA PRO A 51 -10.78 14.76 -32.71
C PRO A 51 -10.16 15.50 -33.91
N ALA A 52 -9.52 16.63 -33.63
CA ALA A 52 -8.69 17.36 -34.57
C ALA A 52 -7.32 16.67 -34.77
N VAL A 53 -6.95 16.50 -36.04
CA VAL A 53 -5.70 15.95 -36.53
C VAL A 53 -4.58 16.97 -36.30
N CYS A 54 -3.47 16.55 -35.67
CA CYS A 54 -2.25 17.34 -35.57
C CYS A 54 -1.07 16.52 -36.10
N THR A 55 -0.48 16.99 -37.19
CA THR A 55 0.65 16.42 -37.93
C THR A 55 2.00 16.67 -37.21
N PRO A 56 2.98 15.76 -37.31
CA PRO A 56 4.28 15.91 -36.67
C PRO A 56 5.29 16.71 -37.52
N ALA A 57 6.20 17.42 -36.84
CA ALA A 57 7.38 18.10 -37.40
C ALA A 57 8.67 17.29 -37.13
N PRO A 58 9.75 17.48 -37.92
CA PRO A 58 10.76 16.44 -38.17
C PRO A 58 11.91 16.34 -37.15
N VAL A 59 12.53 15.16 -37.20
CA VAL A 59 13.66 14.64 -36.42
C VAL A 59 14.98 15.27 -36.86
N GLY A 60 15.82 15.65 -35.90
CA GLY A 60 17.21 16.06 -36.12
C GLY A 60 18.18 14.99 -35.61
N ASP A 61 19.02 14.50 -36.51
CA ASP A 61 20.11 13.56 -36.27
C ASP A 61 21.17 14.13 -35.32
N ARG A 62 21.65 13.30 -34.38
CA ARG A 62 23.02 13.42 -33.87
C ARG A 62 23.56 12.06 -33.43
N GLN A 63 24.72 11.76 -33.98
CA GLN A 63 25.49 10.53 -33.92
C GLN A 63 26.60 10.65 -32.85
N LEU A 64 27.12 9.49 -32.41
CA LEU A 64 28.44 9.23 -31.78
C LEU A 64 28.55 9.55 -30.26
N THR A 65 29.19 8.77 -29.39
CA THR A 65 30.17 7.66 -29.48
C THR A 65 30.04 6.72 -28.26
N ALA A 66 30.61 5.51 -28.41
CA ALA A 66 30.82 4.52 -27.35
C ALA A 66 32.15 4.72 -26.61
N SER A 67 32.18 4.41 -25.32
CA SER A 67 33.35 3.89 -24.59
C SER A 67 32.88 3.22 -23.31
N GLY A 68 33.19 1.93 -23.16
CA GLY A 68 32.85 1.14 -21.99
C GLY A 68 33.89 1.23 -20.89
N GLU A 69 33.49 0.85 -19.68
CA GLU A 69 34.42 0.34 -18.66
C GLU A 69 33.70 -0.57 -17.66
N GLN A 70 34.45 -1.57 -17.20
CA GLN A 70 34.02 -2.78 -16.51
C GLN A 70 34.11 -2.66 -14.97
N VAL A 71 33.15 -3.31 -14.30
CA VAL A 71 33.25 -4.21 -13.11
C VAL A 71 34.02 -3.74 -11.86
N ALA A 72 33.31 -3.73 -10.71
CA ALA A 72 33.74 -4.42 -9.48
C ALA A 72 32.57 -4.61 -8.50
N ALA A 73 32.38 -5.85 -8.06
CA ALA A 73 31.40 -6.28 -7.07
C ALA A 73 32.00 -6.27 -5.66
N SER A 74 31.20 -5.93 -4.65
CA SER A 74 31.48 -6.28 -3.25
C SER A 74 30.18 -6.35 -2.43
N GLN A 75 29.95 -7.51 -1.82
CA GLN A 75 28.86 -7.77 -0.87
C GLN A 75 29.29 -7.39 0.55
N PRO A 76 28.34 -6.98 1.42
CA PRO A 76 28.42 -7.33 2.83
C PRO A 76 27.20 -8.15 3.29
N PRO A 77 27.34 -8.89 4.40
CA PRO A 77 26.52 -10.06 4.73
C PRO A 77 25.15 -9.71 5.31
N GLY A 78 24.22 -10.66 5.15
CA GLY A 78 22.86 -10.58 5.68
C GLY A 78 22.78 -10.87 7.18
N SER A 79 21.78 -10.26 7.83
CA SER A 79 21.33 -10.63 9.17
C SER A 79 19.85 -11.03 9.11
N ALA A 80 19.60 -12.29 9.44
CA ALA A 80 18.29 -12.91 9.53
C ALA A 80 17.49 -12.35 10.72
N TRP A 81 16.17 -12.22 10.56
CA TRP A 81 15.25 -12.05 11.69
C TRP A 81 15.26 -13.29 12.57
N ARG A 82 15.57 -13.13 13.86
CA ARG A 82 15.31 -14.16 14.88
C ARG A 82 14.01 -13.80 15.60
N ALA A 83 13.28 -14.81 16.04
CA ALA A 83 11.99 -14.68 16.73
C ALA A 83 12.09 -14.04 18.14
N ASP A 84 13.26 -13.54 18.54
CA ASP A 84 13.55 -13.03 19.89
C ASP A 84 13.65 -11.49 19.97
N ASP A 85 13.47 -10.75 18.88
CA ASP A 85 13.56 -9.27 18.85
C ASP A 85 12.35 -8.53 19.49
N ALA A 86 11.55 -9.21 20.32
CA ALA A 86 10.49 -8.58 21.10
C ALA A 86 11.08 -7.99 22.40
N PRO A 87 11.02 -6.66 22.63
CA PRO A 87 11.58 -6.06 23.84
C PRO A 87 10.81 -6.51 25.09
N ARG A 88 11.53 -7.10 26.04
CA ARG A 88 11.07 -7.35 27.43
C ARG A 88 11.11 -6.04 28.23
N PRO A 89 10.24 -5.84 29.24
CA PRO A 89 10.18 -4.60 30.02
C PRO A 89 11.11 -4.63 31.25
N GLY A 90 11.71 -3.48 31.58
CA GLY A 90 12.45 -3.20 32.82
C GLY A 90 13.68 -2.31 32.55
N LEU A 91 13.56 -0.99 32.79
CA LEU A 91 14.06 -0.25 33.97
C LEU A 91 15.58 0.02 33.92
N ASP A 92 15.98 1.22 33.48
CA ASP A 92 16.44 2.31 34.37
C ASP A 92 17.20 3.44 33.64
N PHE A 93 16.93 4.67 34.10
CA PHE A 93 17.49 5.95 33.67
C PHE A 93 18.93 6.17 34.20
N HIS A 94 19.84 6.70 33.39
CA HIS A 94 20.32 8.11 33.46
C HIS A 94 21.45 8.43 32.46
N PRO A 95 21.65 9.71 32.09
CA PRO A 95 22.45 10.19 30.97
C PRO A 95 23.86 10.67 31.39
N ARG A 96 24.80 10.73 30.44
CA ARG A 96 25.93 11.69 30.42
C ARG A 96 26.83 11.48 29.20
N MET A 97 26.93 12.48 28.34
CA MET A 97 28.16 13.26 28.07
C MET A 97 28.05 14.04 26.74
N ALA A 98 28.30 15.34 26.84
CA ALA A 98 28.50 16.31 25.78
C ALA A 98 29.82 16.03 25.02
N GLU A 99 29.98 16.46 23.77
CA GLU A 99 30.68 17.70 23.36
C GLU A 99 30.91 17.56 21.82
N LYS A 100 30.80 18.55 20.93
CA LYS A 100 31.53 19.84 20.82
C LYS A 100 30.89 20.65 19.68
N LEU A 101 30.59 21.93 19.91
CA LEU A 101 30.42 22.96 18.86
C LEU A 101 31.12 24.25 19.34
N VAL A 102 31.91 24.83 18.43
CA VAL A 102 32.80 26.00 18.60
C VAL A 102 32.03 27.28 18.20
N PRO A 103 32.36 28.48 18.74
CA PRO A 103 31.37 29.53 19.03
C PRO A 103 31.34 30.69 18.02
N VAL A 104 30.33 31.56 18.15
CA VAL A 104 30.28 32.91 17.57
C VAL A 104 29.92 33.89 18.70
N PRO A 105 30.64 35.02 18.89
CA PRO A 105 30.47 35.87 20.07
C PRO A 105 29.52 37.05 19.82
N GLY A 106 28.87 37.52 20.89
CA GLY A 106 28.44 38.92 20.96
C GLY A 106 27.30 39.22 21.91
N VAL A 107 27.61 40.09 22.88
CA VAL A 107 26.74 41.12 23.49
C VAL A 107 26.09 40.81 24.85
N VAL A 108 26.90 41.13 25.87
CA VAL A 108 26.68 41.83 27.17
C VAL A 108 25.42 41.64 28.04
N ALA A 109 25.76 41.60 29.33
CA ALA A 109 25.00 41.40 30.56
C ALA A 109 24.11 42.55 31.02
N GLY A 110 23.13 42.22 31.87
CA GLY A 110 22.45 43.13 32.80
C GLY A 110 21.66 42.34 33.85
N GLY A 111 22.01 42.51 35.12
CA GLY A 111 21.63 41.67 36.26
C GLY A 111 20.21 41.86 36.86
N PRO A 112 19.98 41.36 38.08
CA PRO A 112 18.71 40.76 38.51
C PRO A 112 17.86 41.65 39.43
N VAL A 113 16.54 41.42 39.48
CA VAL A 113 15.68 41.88 40.58
C VAL A 113 14.66 40.80 40.97
N ARG A 114 14.49 40.70 42.30
CA ARG A 114 13.77 39.73 43.13
C ARG A 114 12.22 39.77 43.02
N PRO A 115 11.50 38.79 43.62
CA PRO A 115 10.14 38.43 43.27
C PRO A 115 9.09 39.22 44.06
N ALA A 116 7.86 39.26 43.54
CA ALA A 116 6.68 39.66 44.29
C ALA A 116 5.50 38.72 43.98
N SER A 117 4.93 38.23 45.07
CA SER A 117 3.68 37.51 45.24
C SER A 117 2.47 38.25 44.68
N GLY A 118 1.48 37.52 44.17
CA GLY A 118 0.16 38.06 43.86
C GLY A 118 -0.85 36.96 43.55
N SER A 119 -1.74 36.69 44.50
CA SER A 119 -2.88 35.79 44.39
C SER A 119 -3.98 36.43 43.53
N ALA A 120 -4.66 35.66 42.68
CA ALA A 120 -6.07 35.83 42.39
C ALA A 120 -6.63 34.60 41.66
N SER A 121 -7.58 33.92 42.30
CA SER A 121 -8.42 32.89 41.70
C SER A 121 -9.28 33.45 40.57
N ALA A 122 -9.24 32.81 39.41
CA ALA A 122 -10.18 33.01 38.32
C ALA A 122 -10.82 31.65 37.95
N PRO A 123 -12.13 31.59 37.69
CA PRO A 123 -12.81 30.33 37.39
C PRO A 123 -12.36 29.80 36.02
N LEU A 124 -12.02 28.50 35.99
CA LEU A 124 -11.63 27.78 34.79
C LEU A 124 -12.83 27.65 33.85
N LEU A 125 -12.94 28.57 32.90
CA LEU A 125 -13.68 28.35 31.66
C LEU A 125 -12.87 27.36 30.82
N PHE A 126 -13.29 26.10 30.83
CA PHE A 126 -12.75 25.10 29.91
C PHE A 126 -13.04 25.58 28.48
N PRO A 127 -12.02 25.85 27.64
CA PRO A 127 -12.28 26.03 26.22
C PRO A 127 -12.84 24.71 25.70
N ASN A 128 -14.02 24.80 25.09
CA ASN A 128 -14.69 23.72 24.39
C ASN A 128 -13.67 23.07 23.44
N VAL A 129 -13.20 21.87 23.78
CA VAL A 129 -12.27 21.11 22.94
C VAL A 129 -13.06 20.75 21.70
N ALA A 130 -12.87 21.55 20.64
CA ALA A 130 -13.37 21.25 19.32
C ALA A 130 -12.86 19.86 18.95
N VAL A 131 -13.77 18.88 18.94
CA VAL A 131 -13.54 17.57 18.37
C VAL A 131 -12.97 17.81 16.96
N PRO A 132 -11.78 17.28 16.61
CA PRO A 132 -11.26 17.43 15.26
C PRO A 132 -12.28 16.87 14.28
N GLN A 133 -12.95 17.76 13.56
CA GLN A 133 -13.84 17.35 12.48
C GLN A 133 -12.98 16.59 11.47
N GLN A 134 -13.38 15.35 11.20
CA GLN A 134 -12.76 14.53 10.16
C GLN A 134 -12.64 15.37 8.88
N PRO A 135 -11.48 15.41 8.22
CA PRO A 135 -11.37 16.08 6.93
C PRO A 135 -12.39 15.46 5.98
N ALA A 136 -13.08 16.35 5.26
CA ALA A 136 -14.12 16.04 4.30
C ALA A 136 -13.71 14.85 3.41
N THR A 137 -14.67 13.95 3.22
CA THR A 137 -14.60 12.84 2.28
C THR A 137 -13.91 13.26 0.98
N PRO A 138 -12.88 12.53 0.50
CA PRO A 138 -12.28 12.84 -0.80
C PRO A 138 -13.35 12.81 -1.90
N PRO A 139 -13.19 13.62 -2.96
CA PRO A 139 -14.21 13.80 -3.99
C PRO A 139 -14.53 12.46 -4.64
N ALA A 140 -15.82 12.14 -4.65
CA ALA A 140 -16.46 11.02 -5.33
C ALA A 140 -15.62 9.73 -5.31
N CYS A 141 -15.80 8.93 -4.26
CA CYS A 141 -15.83 7.48 -4.47
C CYS A 141 -16.78 7.24 -5.66
N LEU A 142 -16.23 7.03 -6.86
CA LEU A 142 -16.97 6.37 -7.94
C LEU A 142 -17.63 5.19 -7.27
N ALA A 143 -18.96 5.09 -7.38
CA ALA A 143 -19.78 4.09 -6.72
C ALA A 143 -19.26 2.71 -7.10
N PHE A 144 -18.31 2.23 -6.32
CA PHE A 144 -17.59 1.02 -6.58
C PHE A 144 -18.47 -0.09 -6.06
N GLN A 145 -19.33 -0.61 -6.94
CA GLN A 145 -20.23 -1.67 -6.55
C GLN A 145 -19.40 -2.95 -6.37
N PRO A 146 -19.34 -3.49 -5.14
CA PRO A 146 -18.60 -4.71 -4.89
C PRO A 146 -19.25 -5.84 -5.67
N LEU A 147 -18.47 -6.50 -6.54
CA LEU A 147 -18.94 -7.64 -7.29
C LEU A 147 -18.78 -8.91 -6.44
N ASP A 148 -19.89 -9.51 -6.03
CA ASP A 148 -19.92 -10.86 -5.47
C ASP A 148 -19.88 -11.89 -6.60
N LEU A 149 -18.68 -12.03 -7.18
CA LEU A 149 -18.40 -12.95 -8.27
C LEU A 149 -18.02 -14.36 -7.76
N PRO A 150 -18.43 -15.42 -8.47
CA PRO A 150 -17.85 -16.76 -8.32
C PRO A 150 -16.33 -16.76 -8.58
N LEU A 151 -15.60 -17.68 -7.95
CA LEU A 151 -14.13 -17.77 -8.07
C LEU A 151 -13.66 -17.90 -9.54
N ALA A 152 -14.32 -18.72 -10.35
CA ALA A 152 -13.97 -18.92 -11.75
C ALA A 152 -14.03 -17.61 -12.54
N GLU A 153 -15.08 -16.81 -12.33
CA GLU A 153 -15.24 -15.52 -12.98
C GLU A 153 -14.22 -14.50 -12.50
N ARG A 154 -13.84 -14.52 -11.21
CA ARG A 154 -12.75 -13.66 -10.70
C ARG A 154 -11.44 -13.97 -11.41
N ILE A 155 -11.10 -15.24 -11.55
CA ILE A 155 -9.88 -15.69 -12.23
C ILE A 155 -9.89 -15.21 -13.68
N GLU A 156 -10.99 -15.41 -14.39
CA GLU A 156 -11.13 -14.98 -15.79
C GLU A 156 -10.97 -13.46 -15.95
N ARG A 157 -11.67 -12.67 -15.14
CA ARG A 157 -11.58 -11.20 -15.18
C ARG A 157 -10.17 -10.70 -14.83
N LEU A 158 -9.50 -11.31 -13.85
CA LEU A 158 -8.10 -10.99 -13.54
C LEU A 158 -7.18 -11.36 -14.70
N ALA A 159 -7.40 -12.48 -15.39
CA ALA A 159 -6.62 -12.88 -16.55
C ALA A 159 -6.77 -11.88 -17.71
N VAL A 160 -8.01 -11.45 -18.01
CA VAL A 160 -8.27 -10.41 -19.02
C VAL A 160 -7.57 -9.09 -18.64
N LEU A 161 -7.65 -8.69 -17.37
CA LEU A 161 -7.00 -7.46 -16.90
C LEU A 161 -5.47 -7.57 -16.96
N LYS A 162 -4.89 -8.73 -16.63
CA LYS A 162 -3.46 -9.02 -16.76
C LYS A 162 -3.00 -8.89 -18.20
N SER A 163 -3.75 -9.41 -19.17
CA SER A 163 -3.43 -9.27 -20.60
C SER A 163 -3.46 -7.81 -21.06
N ARG A 164 -4.43 -7.02 -20.59
CA ARG A 164 -4.48 -5.57 -20.87
C ARG A 164 -3.27 -4.83 -20.31
N VAL A 165 -2.87 -5.16 -19.07
CA VAL A 165 -1.68 -4.59 -18.45
C VAL A 165 -0.42 -4.92 -19.24
N ALA A 166 -0.24 -6.17 -19.66
CA ALA A 166 0.92 -6.60 -20.44
C ALA A 166 1.08 -5.82 -21.76
N ALA A 167 -0.04 -5.49 -22.42
CA ALA A 167 -0.06 -4.71 -23.66
C ALA A 167 -0.02 -3.18 -23.45
N CYS A 168 -0.02 -2.69 -22.20
CA CYS A 168 -0.18 -1.26 -21.93
C CYS A 168 1.07 -0.44 -22.34
N THR A 169 0.83 0.67 -23.05
CA THR A 169 1.86 1.62 -23.51
C THR A 169 1.56 3.08 -23.12
N ARG A 170 0.63 3.31 -22.20
CA ARG A 170 0.16 4.67 -21.81
C ARG A 170 1.26 5.57 -21.23
N CYS A 171 2.31 4.99 -20.65
CA CYS A 171 3.50 5.71 -20.20
C CYS A 171 4.66 5.29 -21.09
N SER A 172 5.09 6.15 -22.02
CA SER A 172 6.12 5.82 -23.02
C SER A 172 7.45 5.44 -22.38
N GLU A 173 7.92 6.20 -21.39
CA GLU A 173 9.17 5.93 -20.65
C GLU A 173 9.11 4.58 -19.92
N LEU A 174 8.08 4.35 -19.10
CA LEU A 174 7.97 3.10 -18.35
C LEU A 174 7.80 1.88 -19.26
N ALA A 175 7.13 2.04 -20.40
CA ALA A 175 6.91 0.96 -21.35
C ALA A 175 8.15 0.61 -22.16
N SER A 176 9.00 1.58 -22.47
CA SER A 176 10.23 1.34 -23.21
C SER A 176 11.36 0.79 -22.34
N THR A 177 11.34 1.03 -21.02
CA THR A 177 12.42 0.60 -20.12
C THR A 177 12.15 -0.66 -19.31
N ARG A 178 10.87 -1.05 -19.11
CA ARG A 178 10.53 -2.27 -18.36
C ARG A 178 11.01 -3.53 -19.11
N LYS A 179 11.38 -4.56 -18.36
CA LYS A 179 11.54 -5.90 -18.94
C LYS A 179 10.21 -6.61 -19.09
N GLN A 180 9.35 -6.47 -18.08
CA GLN A 180 7.97 -6.96 -18.13
C GLN A 180 7.09 -6.20 -17.12
N THR A 181 5.77 -6.33 -17.29
CA THR A 181 4.83 -5.76 -16.33
C THR A 181 4.66 -6.66 -15.12
N VAL A 182 4.49 -6.06 -13.95
CA VAL A 182 4.21 -6.75 -12.69
C VAL A 182 2.76 -6.50 -12.31
N PHE A 183 1.92 -7.50 -12.56
CA PHE A 183 0.47 -7.37 -12.40
C PHE A 183 0.03 -7.44 -10.93
N GLY A 184 0.30 -8.56 -10.28
CA GLY A 184 -0.19 -8.90 -8.94
C GLY A 184 -0.29 -10.40 -8.78
N VAL A 185 -0.23 -10.88 -7.54
CA VAL A 185 -0.26 -12.32 -7.19
C VAL A 185 -1.07 -12.53 -5.91
N GLY A 186 -1.59 -13.74 -5.71
CA GLY A 186 -2.30 -14.14 -4.50
C GLY A 186 -3.72 -14.65 -4.74
N ASP A 187 -4.49 -14.84 -3.66
CA ASP A 187 -5.86 -15.36 -3.72
C ASP A 187 -6.83 -14.34 -4.38
N PRO A 188 -7.49 -14.68 -5.51
CA PRO A 188 -8.54 -13.84 -6.10
C PRO A 188 -9.73 -13.54 -5.18
N GLN A 189 -9.89 -14.28 -4.07
CA GLN A 189 -10.91 -14.07 -3.05
C GLN A 189 -10.34 -13.52 -1.73
N ALA A 190 -9.08 -13.07 -1.73
CA ALA A 190 -8.40 -12.57 -0.54
C ALA A 190 -9.27 -11.55 0.23
N ARG A 191 -9.30 -11.71 1.55
CA ARG A 191 -9.91 -10.72 2.46
C ARG A 191 -9.00 -9.50 2.63
N LEU A 192 -7.70 -9.70 2.45
CA LEU A 192 -6.65 -8.69 2.64
C LEU A 192 -5.88 -8.47 1.34
N LEU A 193 -5.84 -7.21 0.91
CA LEU A 193 -5.10 -6.77 -0.26
C LEU A 193 -3.94 -5.86 0.15
N PHE A 194 -2.72 -6.16 -0.30
CA PHE A 194 -1.54 -5.34 -0.10
C PHE A 194 -1.22 -4.53 -1.35
N ILE A 195 -0.99 -3.24 -1.16
CA ILE A 195 -0.66 -2.30 -2.24
C ILE A 195 0.67 -1.62 -1.92
N GLY A 196 1.67 -1.86 -2.76
CA GLY A 196 2.94 -1.14 -2.76
C GLY A 196 3.01 -0.01 -3.78
N GLU A 197 4.20 0.57 -3.93
CA GLU A 197 4.46 1.72 -4.79
C GLU A 197 4.59 1.31 -6.27
N ALA A 198 5.69 0.66 -6.62
CA ALA A 198 6.04 0.28 -7.97
C ALA A 198 7.00 -0.94 -7.95
N PRO A 199 7.15 -1.65 -9.08
CA PRO A 199 8.15 -2.72 -9.20
C PRO A 199 9.59 -2.19 -9.03
N GLY A 200 10.42 -2.96 -8.34
CA GLY A 200 11.88 -2.79 -8.33
C GLY A 200 12.55 -3.61 -9.43
N ALA A 201 13.87 -3.75 -9.35
CA ALA A 201 14.66 -4.43 -10.38
C ALA A 201 14.39 -5.93 -10.43
N GLU A 202 14.30 -6.58 -9.27
CA GLU A 202 14.00 -8.01 -9.19
C GLU A 202 12.55 -8.30 -9.62
N GLU A 203 11.60 -7.44 -9.23
CA GLU A 203 10.21 -7.56 -9.64
C GLU A 203 10.05 -7.40 -11.15
N ASP A 204 10.70 -6.41 -11.76
CA ASP A 204 10.70 -6.19 -13.22
C ASP A 204 11.33 -7.36 -13.97
N LEU A 205 12.34 -8.01 -13.39
CA LEU A 205 12.94 -9.20 -14.00
C LEU A 205 12.03 -10.43 -13.91
N GLN A 206 11.33 -10.63 -12.78
CA GLN A 206 10.56 -11.85 -12.51
C GLN A 206 9.08 -11.74 -12.88
N GLY A 207 8.51 -10.53 -12.97
CA GLY A 207 7.09 -10.33 -13.25
C GLY A 207 6.19 -10.44 -12.01
N GLU A 208 6.78 -10.58 -10.83
CA GLU A 208 6.10 -10.78 -9.56
C GLU A 208 6.38 -9.63 -8.59
N PRO A 209 5.36 -9.13 -7.86
CA PRO A 209 5.55 -7.99 -6.95
C PRO A 209 6.26 -8.44 -5.68
N PHE A 210 7.06 -7.57 -5.04
CA PHE A 210 7.68 -7.86 -3.74
C PHE A 210 8.46 -9.18 -3.71
N VAL A 211 9.45 -9.34 -4.60
CA VAL A 211 10.37 -10.50 -4.63
C VAL A 211 11.80 -10.12 -4.24
N GLY A 212 12.17 -8.84 -4.33
CA GLY A 212 13.45 -8.31 -3.87
C GLY A 212 13.56 -8.24 -2.34
N LYS A 213 14.59 -7.55 -1.82
CA LYS A 213 14.86 -7.47 -0.36
C LYS A 213 13.68 -6.95 0.46
N ALA A 214 12.99 -5.94 -0.04
CA ALA A 214 11.79 -5.39 0.61
C ALA A 214 10.64 -6.42 0.60
N GLY A 215 10.55 -7.23 -0.44
CA GLY A 215 9.58 -8.32 -0.55
C GLY A 215 9.82 -9.48 0.39
N GLN A 216 11.10 -9.84 0.62
CA GLN A 216 11.45 -10.83 1.63
C GLN A 216 11.04 -10.37 3.03
N LEU A 217 11.27 -9.10 3.36
CA LEU A 217 10.79 -8.53 4.62
C LEU A 217 9.25 -8.52 4.71
N LEU A 218 8.56 -8.26 3.61
CA LEU A 218 7.10 -8.38 3.57
C LEU A 218 6.64 -9.82 3.84
N ASN A 219 7.33 -10.82 3.29
CA ASN A 219 7.06 -12.23 3.57
C ASN A 219 7.27 -12.57 5.05
N ASP A 220 8.28 -12.00 5.69
CA ASP A 220 8.51 -12.15 7.14
C ASP A 220 7.34 -11.59 7.94
N ILE A 221 6.85 -10.40 7.57
CA ILE A 221 5.68 -9.76 8.21
C ILE A 221 4.42 -10.61 8.02
N ILE A 222 4.16 -11.09 6.81
CA ILE A 222 3.03 -11.99 6.50
C ILE A 222 3.05 -13.23 7.39
N ARG A 223 4.22 -13.87 7.50
CA ARG A 223 4.42 -15.05 8.37
C ARG A 223 4.22 -14.72 9.84
N ALA A 224 4.72 -13.58 10.31
CA ALA A 224 4.51 -13.12 11.68
C ALA A 224 3.02 -12.87 11.98
N CYS A 225 2.24 -12.49 10.97
CA CYS A 225 0.79 -12.36 11.06
C CYS A 225 0.03 -13.69 10.90
N ARG A 226 0.74 -14.84 10.90
CA ARG A 226 0.18 -16.20 10.75
C ARG A 226 -0.54 -16.44 9.42
N LEU A 227 -0.14 -15.68 8.39
CA LEU A 227 -0.64 -15.86 7.03
C LEU A 227 0.45 -16.48 6.16
N ARG A 228 0.01 -17.05 5.04
CA ARG A 228 0.89 -17.38 3.94
C ARG A 228 0.70 -16.33 2.85
N ARG A 229 1.71 -16.20 1.99
CA ARG A 229 1.71 -15.19 0.93
C ARG A 229 0.54 -15.40 -0.05
N GLU A 230 0.17 -16.66 -0.27
CA GLU A 230 -0.95 -17.08 -1.09
C GLU A 230 -2.33 -16.80 -0.48
N ASP A 231 -2.43 -16.52 0.82
CA ASP A 231 -3.70 -16.20 1.46
C ASP A 231 -4.12 -14.75 1.22
N VAL A 232 -3.17 -13.86 0.93
CA VAL A 232 -3.39 -12.44 0.62
C VAL A 232 -3.31 -12.19 -0.89
N TYR A 233 -3.76 -11.02 -1.34
CA TYR A 233 -3.46 -10.54 -2.70
C TYR A 233 -2.47 -9.38 -2.61
N ILE A 234 -1.46 -9.35 -3.47
CA ILE A 234 -0.37 -8.36 -3.45
C ILE A 234 -0.23 -7.74 -4.82
N CYS A 235 -0.21 -6.41 -4.86
CA CYS A 235 -0.01 -5.65 -6.09
C CYS A 235 0.62 -4.27 -5.78
N ASN A 236 0.87 -3.45 -6.81
CA ASN A 236 1.41 -2.10 -6.67
C ASN A 236 0.49 -1.05 -7.31
N VAL A 237 0.74 0.23 -7.06
CA VAL A 237 0.10 1.32 -7.80
C VAL A 237 0.52 1.29 -9.26
N LEU A 238 1.82 1.21 -9.53
CA LEU A 238 2.36 1.05 -10.89
C LEU A 238 2.55 -0.43 -11.26
N ARG A 239 2.39 -0.74 -12.54
CA ARG A 239 2.66 -2.08 -13.12
C ARG A 239 4.02 -2.19 -13.80
N CYS A 240 4.75 -1.09 -13.92
CA CYS A 240 6.03 -1.01 -14.60
C CYS A 240 7.05 -0.35 -13.68
N ARG A 241 8.30 -0.80 -13.72
CA ARG A 241 9.40 -0.22 -12.95
C ARG A 241 9.80 1.15 -13.49
N PRO A 242 9.82 2.22 -12.66
CA PRO A 242 10.43 3.49 -13.03
C PRO A 242 11.95 3.38 -13.20
N PRO A 243 12.54 4.06 -14.20
CA PRO A 243 14.00 4.08 -14.39
C PRO A 243 14.74 4.51 -13.12
N GLY A 244 15.80 3.78 -12.78
CA GLY A 244 16.58 4.05 -11.56
C GLY A 244 15.81 3.83 -10.25
N ASN A 245 14.64 3.16 -10.26
CA ASN A 245 13.76 3.02 -9.10
C ASN A 245 13.36 4.37 -8.50
N ARG A 246 13.20 5.40 -9.34
CA ARG A 246 12.64 6.69 -8.91
C ARG A 246 11.20 6.56 -8.44
N LEU A 247 10.72 7.55 -7.69
CA LEU A 247 9.31 7.61 -7.32
C LEU A 247 8.41 7.72 -8.57
N PRO A 248 7.21 7.13 -8.55
CA PRO A 248 6.23 7.32 -9.60
C PRO A 248 5.81 8.78 -9.74
N ALA A 249 5.74 9.28 -10.97
CA ALA A 249 5.14 10.57 -11.26
C ALA A 249 3.60 10.49 -11.16
N PRO A 250 2.91 11.59 -10.80
CA PRO A 250 1.45 11.58 -10.63
C PRO A 250 0.69 11.09 -11.88
N HIS A 251 1.14 11.48 -13.08
CA HIS A 251 0.50 11.06 -14.33
C HIS A 251 0.71 9.55 -14.61
N GLU A 252 1.81 8.95 -14.17
CA GLU A 252 2.08 7.51 -14.33
C GLU A 252 1.14 6.69 -13.47
N ALA A 253 0.93 7.14 -12.23
CA ALA A 253 -0.03 6.53 -11.31
C ALA A 253 -1.47 6.70 -11.82
N ALA A 254 -1.83 7.89 -12.33
CA ALA A 254 -3.13 8.14 -12.95
C ALA A 254 -3.38 7.20 -14.15
N ASN A 255 -2.38 7.00 -15.02
CA ASN A 255 -2.48 6.08 -16.15
C ASN A 255 -2.69 4.62 -15.73
N CYS A 256 -2.13 4.21 -14.59
CA CYS A 256 -2.27 2.86 -14.03
C CYS A 256 -3.53 2.68 -13.16
N ARG A 257 -4.24 3.76 -12.82
CA ARG A 257 -5.33 3.76 -11.84
C ARG A 257 -6.45 2.78 -12.21
N GLU A 258 -6.83 2.71 -13.49
CA GLU A 258 -7.87 1.79 -13.94
C GLU A 258 -7.55 0.31 -13.65
N TYR A 259 -6.27 -0.06 -13.70
CA TYR A 259 -5.84 -1.43 -13.45
C TYR A 259 -5.87 -1.75 -11.96
N LEU A 260 -5.46 -0.79 -11.13
CA LEU A 260 -5.57 -0.91 -9.68
C LEU A 260 -7.02 -1.06 -9.25
N ASP A 261 -7.89 -0.18 -9.73
CA ASP A 261 -9.32 -0.21 -9.40
C ASP A 261 -9.99 -1.48 -9.92
N GLY A 262 -9.64 -1.91 -11.13
CA GLY A 262 -10.08 -3.19 -11.69
C GLY A 262 -9.67 -4.39 -10.84
N GLN A 263 -8.42 -4.43 -10.34
CA GLN A 263 -7.97 -5.50 -9.43
C GLN A 263 -8.71 -5.45 -8.10
N ILE A 264 -8.88 -4.27 -7.49
CA ILE A 264 -9.65 -4.12 -6.26
C ILE A 264 -11.10 -4.60 -6.48
N ALA A 265 -11.67 -4.40 -7.68
CA ALA A 265 -13.07 -4.71 -7.96
C ALA A 265 -13.29 -6.21 -8.05
N VAL A 266 -12.36 -6.87 -8.74
CA VAL A 266 -12.41 -8.31 -8.94
C VAL A 266 -11.99 -9.07 -7.67
N VAL A 267 -11.07 -8.55 -6.86
CA VAL A 267 -10.71 -9.17 -5.57
C VAL A 267 -11.75 -8.87 -4.48
N ASN A 268 -12.36 -7.68 -4.52
CA ASN A 268 -13.37 -7.20 -3.59
C ASN A 268 -12.98 -7.37 -2.08
N PRO A 269 -11.77 -6.98 -1.65
CA PRO A 269 -11.25 -7.29 -0.32
C PRO A 269 -12.07 -6.62 0.80
N GLU A 270 -11.96 -7.14 2.03
CA GLU A 270 -12.50 -6.50 3.24
C GLU A 270 -11.53 -5.44 3.78
N TYR A 271 -10.23 -5.68 3.59
CA TYR A 271 -9.15 -4.84 4.08
C TYR A 271 -8.11 -4.57 3.01
N ILE A 272 -7.57 -3.36 3.00
CA ILE A 272 -6.44 -2.97 2.17
C ILE A 272 -5.33 -2.44 3.08
N VAL A 273 -4.09 -2.88 2.85
CA VAL A 273 -2.91 -2.28 3.49
C VAL A 273 -2.07 -1.57 2.45
N CYS A 274 -1.94 -0.26 2.63
CA CYS A 274 -1.07 0.59 1.82
C CYS A 274 0.33 0.62 2.44
N TRP A 275 1.29 0.05 1.72
CA TRP A 275 2.69 0.04 2.11
C TRP A 275 3.37 1.32 1.60
N GLY A 276 3.50 2.32 2.48
CA GLY A 276 4.18 3.58 2.20
C GLY A 276 3.28 4.71 1.70
N ALA A 277 3.89 5.91 1.61
CA ALA A 277 3.19 7.14 1.24
C ALA A 277 2.63 7.08 -0.19
N CYS A 278 3.39 6.56 -1.18
CA CYS A 278 2.92 6.51 -2.55
C CYS A 278 1.63 5.68 -2.69
N ALA A 279 1.58 4.49 -2.09
CA ALA A 279 0.38 3.65 -2.10
C ALA A 279 -0.81 4.35 -1.41
N ALA A 280 -0.58 4.92 -0.23
CA ALA A 280 -1.61 5.58 0.55
C ALA A 280 -2.18 6.82 -0.15
N GLN A 281 -1.31 7.70 -0.67
CA GLN A 281 -1.71 8.94 -1.33
C GLN A 281 -2.45 8.69 -2.64
N ASN A 282 -1.98 7.72 -3.45
CA ASN A 282 -2.65 7.39 -4.71
C ASN A 282 -4.00 6.70 -4.52
N LEU A 283 -4.15 5.84 -3.50
CA LEU A 283 -5.41 5.18 -3.23
C LEU A 283 -6.43 6.14 -2.59
N LEU A 284 -6.02 6.90 -1.58
CA LEU A 284 -6.91 7.74 -0.77
C LEU A 284 -7.10 9.16 -1.32
N GLY A 285 -6.31 9.57 -2.31
CA GLY A 285 -6.38 10.93 -2.88
C GLY A 285 -5.98 12.02 -1.88
N THR A 286 -4.98 11.75 -1.04
CA THR A 286 -4.48 12.66 0.02
C THR A 286 -3.03 13.06 -0.22
N THR A 287 -2.60 14.17 0.38
CA THR A 287 -1.20 14.63 0.40
C THR A 287 -0.56 14.49 1.79
N GLU A 288 -1.28 13.94 2.77
CA GLU A 288 -0.77 13.73 4.13
C GLU A 288 0.45 12.80 4.14
N SER A 289 1.35 13.00 5.11
CA SER A 289 2.51 12.15 5.31
C SER A 289 2.11 10.79 5.90
N ILE A 290 2.86 9.75 5.56
CA ILE A 290 2.54 8.39 6.01
C ILE A 290 2.43 8.27 7.53
N GLY A 291 3.26 8.99 8.29
CA GLY A 291 3.20 8.99 9.77
C GLY A 291 1.86 9.49 10.33
N LYS A 292 1.21 10.45 9.67
CA LYS A 292 -0.13 10.95 10.03
C LYS A 292 -1.27 10.01 9.58
N LEU A 293 -0.98 9.14 8.62
CA LEU A 293 -1.98 8.22 8.06
C LEU A 293 -2.07 6.89 8.84
N ARG A 294 -1.06 6.56 9.64
CA ARG A 294 -0.99 5.31 10.41
C ARG A 294 -1.98 5.26 11.57
N ARG A 295 -2.24 4.05 12.09
CA ARG A 295 -3.08 3.76 13.28
C ARG A 295 -4.52 4.30 13.22
N ARG A 296 -5.10 4.38 12.03
CA ARG A 296 -6.54 4.61 11.80
C ARG A 296 -6.99 3.93 10.52
N PHE A 297 -8.29 3.65 10.43
CA PHE A 297 -8.89 3.13 9.20
C PHE A 297 -9.43 4.27 8.33
N TYR A 298 -9.25 4.11 7.02
CA TYR A 298 -9.97 4.85 6.00
C TYR A 298 -10.90 3.91 5.25
N GLN A 299 -11.67 4.46 4.33
CA GLN A 299 -12.60 3.69 3.51
C GLN A 299 -12.22 3.81 2.03
N TYR A 300 -12.19 2.68 1.33
CA TYR A 300 -12.10 2.64 -0.13
C TYR A 300 -13.05 1.59 -0.69
N GLY A 301 -14.13 2.03 -1.35
CA GLY A 301 -15.25 1.17 -1.68
C GLY A 301 -15.80 0.52 -0.41
N ARG A 302 -15.84 -0.82 -0.36
CA ARG A 302 -16.22 -1.55 0.86
C ARG A 302 -15.06 -1.86 1.82
N ALA A 303 -13.82 -1.66 1.39
CA ALA A 303 -12.67 -2.08 2.18
C ALA A 303 -12.27 -1.02 3.22
N LYS A 304 -11.92 -1.49 4.43
CA LYS A 304 -11.19 -0.68 5.41
C LYS A 304 -9.72 -0.61 4.98
N VAL A 305 -9.17 0.60 4.87
CA VAL A 305 -7.79 0.83 4.47
C VAL A 305 -6.95 1.19 5.68
N LEU A 306 -5.85 0.47 5.88
CA LEU A 306 -4.80 0.82 6.83
C LEU A 306 -3.53 1.22 6.09
N CYS A 307 -2.93 2.34 6.50
CA CYS A 307 -1.67 2.81 5.94
C CYS A 307 -0.53 2.46 6.90
N THR A 308 0.61 2.01 6.38
CA THR A 308 1.81 1.69 7.18
C THR A 308 3.10 2.02 6.43
N TYR A 309 4.26 1.91 7.09
CA TYR A 309 5.55 2.15 6.45
C TYR A 309 5.89 1.05 5.45
N HIS A 310 6.45 1.43 4.30
CA HIS A 310 6.87 0.48 3.28
C HIS A 310 8.05 -0.38 3.77
N PRO A 311 8.15 -1.68 3.41
CA PRO A 311 9.25 -2.54 3.87
C PRO A 311 10.65 -2.02 3.48
N SER A 312 10.79 -1.35 2.33
CA SER A 312 12.06 -0.71 1.95
C SER A 312 12.51 0.39 2.93
N TYR A 313 11.57 1.09 3.58
CA TYR A 313 11.88 2.06 4.62
C TYR A 313 12.41 1.38 5.88
N LEU A 314 11.87 0.21 6.24
CA LEU A 314 12.31 -0.58 7.39
C LEU A 314 13.72 -1.15 7.22
N LEU A 315 14.12 -1.47 5.99
CA LEU A 315 15.48 -1.90 5.69
C LEU A 315 16.52 -0.80 5.99
N ARG A 316 16.13 0.47 5.85
CA ARG A 316 16.98 1.62 6.19
C ARG A 316 16.80 2.10 7.63
N ASN A 317 15.61 1.87 8.21
CA ASN A 317 15.23 2.32 9.54
C ASN A 317 14.62 1.17 10.36
N PRO A 318 15.45 0.24 10.89
CA PRO A 318 14.95 -0.94 11.58
C PRO A 318 14.08 -0.65 12.82
N ALA A 319 14.28 0.49 13.49
CA ALA A 319 13.46 0.89 14.64
C ALA A 319 11.96 1.02 14.30
N ALA A 320 11.63 1.39 13.06
CA ALA A 320 10.25 1.50 12.58
C ALA A 320 9.56 0.14 12.36
N LYS A 321 10.25 -0.99 12.58
CA LYS A 321 9.60 -2.32 12.58
C LYS A 321 8.54 -2.43 13.68
N LYS A 322 8.80 -1.83 14.85
CA LYS A 322 7.84 -1.78 15.97
C LYS A 322 6.54 -1.11 15.55
N ASP A 323 6.68 0.02 14.88
CA ASP A 323 5.58 0.80 14.32
C ASP A 323 4.70 -0.05 13.38
N VAL A 324 5.31 -0.72 12.41
CA VAL A 324 4.58 -1.60 11.49
C VAL A 324 3.92 -2.76 12.23
N TRP A 325 4.59 -3.36 13.22
CA TRP A 325 4.00 -4.42 14.02
C TRP A 325 2.77 -3.95 14.83
N ASP A 326 2.82 -2.73 15.38
CA ASP A 326 1.69 -2.14 16.07
C ASP A 326 0.51 -1.87 15.11
N ASP A 327 0.78 -1.45 13.88
CA ASP A 327 -0.25 -1.31 12.84
C ASP A 327 -0.87 -2.66 12.46
N MET A 328 -0.06 -3.71 12.30
CA MET A 328 -0.56 -5.05 11.97
C MET A 328 -1.40 -5.64 13.10
N LYS A 329 -1.00 -5.46 14.37
CA LYS A 329 -1.86 -5.85 15.51
C LYS A 329 -3.18 -5.08 15.51
N PHE A 330 -3.15 -3.77 15.22
CA PHE A 330 -4.35 -2.95 15.13
C PHE A 330 -5.30 -3.46 14.03
N LEU A 331 -4.77 -3.79 12.86
CA LEU A 331 -5.53 -4.40 11.77
C LEU A 331 -6.18 -5.72 12.19
N PHE A 332 -5.38 -6.65 12.70
CA PHE A 332 -5.83 -8.01 12.97
C PHE A 332 -6.82 -8.06 14.13
N LEU A 333 -6.67 -7.17 15.12
CA LEU A 333 -7.67 -7.00 16.17
C LEU A 333 -9.04 -6.63 15.60
N ASP A 334 -9.11 -5.70 14.65
CA ASP A 334 -10.37 -5.35 13.95
C ASP A 334 -10.89 -6.50 13.08
N MET A 335 -10.00 -7.33 12.54
CA MET A 335 -10.35 -8.57 11.83
C MET A 335 -10.84 -9.71 12.75
N GLY A 336 -10.79 -9.52 14.08
CA GLY A 336 -11.16 -10.53 15.07
C GLY A 336 -10.06 -11.56 15.36
N VAL A 337 -8.81 -11.29 14.96
CA VAL A 337 -7.66 -12.17 15.16
C VAL A 337 -6.69 -11.53 16.15
N ASP A 338 -6.48 -12.19 17.30
CA ASP A 338 -5.53 -11.72 18.30
C ASP A 338 -4.12 -12.26 18.01
N LEU A 339 -3.26 -11.42 17.42
CA LEU A 339 -1.86 -11.77 17.15
C LEU A 339 -0.98 -11.80 18.41
N THR A 340 -1.48 -11.36 19.58
CA THR A 340 -0.69 -11.36 20.83
C THR A 340 -0.75 -12.69 21.57
N ARG A 341 -1.75 -13.53 21.27
CA ARG A 341 -1.91 -14.86 21.87
C ARG A 341 -1.05 -15.86 21.13
N LYS A 342 -0.05 -16.42 21.81
CA LYS A 342 0.89 -17.40 21.27
C LYS A 342 0.19 -18.63 20.71
#